data_AF-W1VPT0-F1
#
_entry.id   AF-W1VPT0-F1
#
_cell.length_a   1.000
_cell.length_b   1.000
_cell.length_c   1.000
_cell.angle_alpha   90.00
_cell.angle_beta   90.00
_cell.angle_gamma   90.00
#
_symmetry.space_group_name_H-M   'P 1'
#
loop_
_entity.id
_entity.type
_entity.pdbx_description
1 polymer ?
#
loop_
_entity_poly.entity_id
_entity_poly.type
_entity_poly.pdbx_seq_one_letter_code
_entity_poly.pdbx_strand_id
1 'polypeptide(L)'
;SPEGEVAVVVGGGSGHYPAFAGWVGPGIAHGAVCGNIFASPSASQVISVTRSADNGAGTLLLFGNYAGDCLQFGQGAKALAEEGIDARIVTISDDVASGKPDKHHERRGIAGDLIVAKVAGAAAARGDNLDQVEALAWRSDDLTRSLGIAFSGPTLPGATEPLFEVADGTYELGLGIHGEPGLSSHQLVGATEVAQRLVSGVLAEEPERGKDGYHGRVAVIVNGLGAAKYEELFVLYGDIAELLEQAGLTIVAPVVDEAVTSLDMAGVSLTVCFLDEELEELWTAPAYTPAFTRGQVDGASLSGARREVKDAAAAQITPGAESSVAQARRVTELLDLVARTCKANAESLGQLGSIARDGDHGQGMVLGATAA
;
A
#
# COMPACT_ATOMS: atom_id res chain seq x y z
N SER A 1 10.19 -19.27 0.96
CA SER A 1 8.76 -19.51 1.14
C SER A 1 8.53 -21.00 1.30
N PRO A 2 7.82 -21.45 2.34
CA PRO A 2 7.53 -22.86 2.57
C PRO A 2 6.60 -23.42 1.48
N GLU A 3 6.85 -24.66 1.05
CA GLU A 3 5.99 -25.36 0.10
C GLU A 3 4.60 -25.61 0.71
N GLY A 4 3.53 -25.30 -0.03
CA GLY A 4 2.16 -25.46 0.45
C GLY A 4 1.65 -24.34 1.38
N GLU A 5 2.42 -23.27 1.57
CA GLU A 5 1.98 -22.05 2.28
C GLU A 5 1.35 -21.03 1.31
N VAL A 6 0.27 -20.37 1.73
CA VAL A 6 -0.35 -19.27 0.97
C VAL A 6 0.67 -18.17 0.72
N ALA A 7 0.86 -17.77 -0.53
CA ALA A 7 1.71 -16.63 -0.83
C ALA A 7 0.97 -15.32 -0.55
N VAL A 8 1.67 -14.35 0.04
CA VAL A 8 1.17 -12.99 0.26
C VAL A 8 2.05 -12.06 -0.54
N VAL A 9 1.48 -11.40 -1.54
CA VAL A 9 2.20 -10.47 -2.40
C VAL A 9 1.62 -9.09 -2.19
N VAL A 10 2.45 -8.17 -1.70
CA VAL A 10 2.09 -6.77 -1.52
C VAL A 10 2.50 -5.95 -2.74
N GLY A 11 2.00 -4.75 -2.93
CA GLY A 11 2.57 -3.87 -3.96
C GLY A 11 1.77 -2.62 -4.27
N GLY A 12 2.28 -1.86 -5.23
CA GLY A 12 1.73 -0.59 -5.66
C GLY A 12 2.81 0.33 -6.23
N GLY A 13 2.48 1.61 -6.40
CA GLY A 13 3.45 2.64 -6.75
C GLY A 13 4.64 2.69 -5.78
N SER A 14 5.82 3.06 -6.28
CA SER A 14 6.98 3.37 -5.43
C SER A 14 6.83 4.78 -4.83
N GLY A 15 7.67 5.12 -3.85
CA GLY A 15 7.63 6.41 -3.16
C GLY A 15 7.06 6.35 -1.75
N HIS A 16 6.68 5.15 -1.29
CA HIS A 16 6.09 4.91 0.03
C HIS A 16 6.96 4.03 0.94
N TYR A 17 8.26 3.88 0.61
CA TYR A 17 9.16 3.00 1.35
C TYR A 17 9.08 3.29 2.87
N PRO A 18 8.91 2.27 3.72
CA PRO A 18 9.13 0.85 3.47
C PRO A 18 8.03 0.09 2.72
N ALA A 19 6.84 0.66 2.56
CA ALA A 19 5.84 0.08 1.67
C ALA A 19 6.37 0.05 0.22
N PHE A 20 6.44 -1.10 -0.47
CA PHE A 20 6.08 -2.45 -0.02
C PHE A 20 7.30 -3.37 0.16
N ALA A 21 8.43 -3.03 -0.48
CA ALA A 21 9.62 -3.89 -0.50
C ALA A 21 10.26 -4.11 0.89
N GLY A 22 10.11 -3.16 1.80
CA GLY A 22 10.61 -3.27 3.19
C GLY A 22 9.85 -4.31 4.02
N TRP A 23 8.70 -4.77 3.54
CA TRP A 23 7.85 -5.77 4.21
C TRP A 23 8.01 -7.18 3.66
N VAL A 24 8.89 -7.40 2.68
CA VAL A 24 9.17 -8.75 2.19
C VAL A 24 10.05 -9.49 3.20
N GLY A 25 9.52 -10.58 3.74
CA GLY A 25 10.17 -11.41 4.75
C GLY A 25 9.17 -12.21 5.59
N PRO A 26 9.68 -13.13 6.43
CA PRO A 26 8.84 -13.98 7.28
C PRO A 26 7.79 -13.19 8.08
N GLY A 27 6.57 -13.72 8.10
CA GLY A 27 5.46 -13.19 8.90
C GLY A 27 4.75 -11.96 8.33
N ILE A 28 5.13 -11.49 7.13
CA ILE A 28 4.42 -10.40 6.42
C ILE A 28 4.18 -10.74 4.94
N ALA A 29 5.23 -10.74 4.10
CA ALA A 29 5.05 -10.89 2.66
C ALA A 29 6.11 -11.76 2.00
N HIS A 30 5.68 -12.47 0.96
CA HIS A 30 6.46 -13.37 0.12
C HIS A 30 7.06 -12.67 -1.11
N GLY A 31 6.50 -11.53 -1.50
CA GLY A 31 7.00 -10.71 -2.60
C GLY A 31 6.36 -9.32 -2.59
N ALA A 32 6.98 -8.39 -3.31
CA ALA A 32 6.46 -7.05 -3.51
C ALA A 32 6.49 -6.69 -5.00
N VAL A 33 5.38 -6.18 -5.52
CA VAL A 33 5.30 -5.62 -6.88
C VAL A 33 5.45 -4.11 -6.79
N CYS A 34 6.61 -3.59 -7.20
CA CYS A 34 6.88 -2.15 -7.14
C CYS A 34 6.73 -1.52 -8.53
N GLY A 35 5.81 -0.58 -8.64
CA GLY A 35 5.65 0.30 -9.80
C GLY A 35 6.67 1.44 -9.80
N ASN A 36 6.45 2.43 -10.66
CA ASN A 36 7.25 3.65 -10.63
C ASN A 36 6.80 4.58 -9.48
N ILE A 37 7.49 5.69 -9.23
CA ILE A 37 7.10 6.67 -8.22
C ILE A 37 5.66 7.12 -8.46
N PHE A 38 4.80 6.85 -7.47
CA PHE A 38 3.36 7.12 -7.45
C PHE A 38 2.55 6.57 -8.63
N ALA A 39 3.07 5.55 -9.32
CA ALA A 39 2.39 4.91 -10.44
C ALA A 39 2.37 3.39 -10.26
N SER A 40 1.17 2.81 -10.34
CA SER A 40 0.93 1.35 -10.23
C SER A 40 1.91 0.53 -11.10
N PRO A 41 2.36 -0.64 -10.62
CA PRO A 41 3.07 -1.60 -11.46
C PRO A 41 2.15 -2.10 -12.59
N SER A 42 2.76 -2.62 -13.65
CA SER A 42 2.04 -3.26 -14.75
C SER A 42 1.54 -4.67 -14.39
N ALA A 43 0.47 -5.12 -15.04
CA ALA A 43 -0.06 -6.47 -14.88
C ALA A 43 1.00 -7.56 -15.15
N SER A 44 1.93 -7.34 -16.09
CA SER A 44 3.03 -8.28 -16.36
C SER A 44 4.01 -8.40 -15.19
N GLN A 45 4.29 -7.30 -14.47
CA GLN A 45 5.06 -7.33 -13.23
C GLN A 45 4.31 -8.09 -12.14
N VAL A 46 3.00 -7.85 -11.99
CA VAL A 46 2.15 -8.57 -11.02
C VAL A 46 2.20 -10.07 -11.28
N ILE A 47 2.00 -10.50 -12.54
CA ILE A 47 2.06 -11.92 -12.94
C ILE A 47 3.44 -12.51 -12.63
N SER A 48 4.51 -11.82 -13.00
CA SER A 48 5.89 -12.31 -12.82
C SER A 48 6.25 -12.53 -11.35
N VAL A 49 5.96 -11.53 -10.50
CA VAL A 49 6.22 -11.61 -9.05
C VAL A 49 5.33 -12.67 -8.40
N THR A 50 4.04 -12.73 -8.77
CA THR A 50 3.10 -13.70 -8.20
C THR A 50 3.50 -15.14 -8.52
N ARG A 51 3.85 -15.44 -9.78
CA ARG A 51 4.39 -16.77 -10.15
C ARG A 51 5.65 -17.12 -9.36
N SER A 52 6.49 -16.12 -9.11
CA SER A 52 7.73 -16.31 -8.35
C SER A 52 7.47 -16.56 -6.86
N ALA A 53 6.40 -15.97 -6.31
CA ALA A 53 6.02 -16.08 -4.90
C ALA A 53 5.11 -17.28 -4.60
N ASP A 54 4.31 -17.76 -5.56
CA ASP A 54 3.35 -18.84 -5.38
C ASP A 54 4.02 -20.14 -4.91
N ASN A 55 3.50 -20.72 -3.83
CA ASN A 55 4.01 -21.98 -3.25
C ASN A 55 3.03 -23.15 -3.44
N GLY A 56 2.05 -23.01 -4.33
CA GLY A 56 1.10 -24.07 -4.66
C GLY A 56 -0.15 -24.13 -3.77
N ALA A 57 -0.31 -23.18 -2.84
CA ALA A 57 -1.52 -23.03 -2.01
C ALA A 57 -2.35 -21.79 -2.38
N GLY A 58 -2.05 -21.17 -3.52
CA GLY A 58 -2.66 -19.93 -3.98
C GLY A 58 -1.96 -18.68 -3.43
N THR A 59 -2.42 -17.52 -3.89
CA THR A 59 -1.80 -16.22 -3.59
C THR A 59 -2.84 -15.18 -3.22
N LEU A 60 -2.59 -14.40 -2.17
CA LEU A 60 -3.31 -13.18 -1.84
C LEU A 60 -2.49 -11.96 -2.26
N LEU A 61 -3.08 -11.12 -3.12
CA LEU A 61 -2.53 -9.84 -3.57
C LEU A 61 -3.10 -8.71 -2.71
N LEU A 62 -2.23 -7.93 -2.08
CA LEU A 62 -2.57 -6.87 -1.12
C LEU A 62 -2.02 -5.51 -1.58
N PHE A 63 -2.87 -4.50 -1.64
CA PHE A 63 -2.49 -3.12 -2.01
C PHE A 63 -3.58 -2.13 -1.60
N GLY A 64 -3.20 -0.86 -1.39
CA GLY A 64 -4.16 0.21 -1.12
C GLY A 64 -5.14 0.43 -2.29
N ASN A 65 -6.39 0.77 -1.98
CA ASN A 65 -7.46 0.89 -2.98
C ASN A 65 -7.31 2.14 -3.85
N TYR A 66 -6.50 2.01 -4.90
CA TYR A 66 -6.30 3.02 -5.94
C TYR A 66 -6.64 2.43 -7.29
N ALA A 67 -7.37 3.17 -8.12
CA ALA A 67 -7.88 2.63 -9.39
C ALA A 67 -6.79 2.17 -10.37
N GLY A 68 -5.55 2.68 -10.27
CA GLY A 68 -4.43 2.19 -11.07
C GLY A 68 -4.05 0.77 -10.66
N ASP A 69 -3.84 0.56 -9.37
CA ASP A 69 -3.51 -0.74 -8.79
C ASP A 69 -4.66 -1.73 -8.98
N CYS A 70 -5.91 -1.34 -8.70
CA CYS A 70 -7.08 -2.20 -8.92
C CYS A 70 -7.17 -2.70 -10.37
N LEU A 71 -6.84 -1.85 -11.35
CA LEU A 71 -6.82 -2.24 -12.76
C LEU A 71 -5.69 -3.23 -13.05
N GLN A 72 -4.46 -2.92 -12.65
CA GLN A 72 -3.27 -3.70 -13.02
C GLN A 72 -3.19 -5.03 -12.28
N PHE A 73 -3.45 -5.03 -10.96
CA PHE A 73 -3.53 -6.26 -10.18
C PHE A 73 -4.73 -7.10 -10.57
N GLY A 74 -5.89 -6.50 -10.86
CA GLY A 74 -7.07 -7.21 -11.36
C GLY A 74 -6.82 -7.92 -12.69
N GLN A 75 -6.14 -7.27 -13.63
CA GLN A 75 -5.70 -7.90 -14.88
C GLN A 75 -4.70 -9.03 -14.63
N GLY A 76 -3.74 -8.84 -13.73
CA GLY A 76 -2.76 -9.85 -13.35
C GLY A 76 -3.42 -11.08 -12.72
N ALA A 77 -4.28 -10.90 -11.73
CA ALA A 77 -5.02 -11.97 -11.06
C ALA A 77 -5.87 -12.77 -12.04
N LYS A 78 -6.58 -12.10 -12.95
CA LYS A 78 -7.35 -12.78 -14.00
C LYS A 78 -6.47 -13.65 -14.89
N ALA A 79 -5.33 -13.14 -15.35
CA ALA A 79 -4.41 -13.91 -16.18
C ALA A 79 -3.81 -15.12 -15.43
N LEU A 80 -3.48 -14.96 -14.16
CA LEU A 80 -2.99 -16.04 -13.29
C LEU A 80 -4.06 -17.12 -13.08
N ALA A 81 -5.32 -16.74 -12.91
CA ALA A 81 -6.44 -17.68 -12.79
C ALA A 81 -6.64 -18.50 -14.07
N GLU A 82 -6.45 -17.89 -15.25
CA GLU A 82 -6.46 -18.60 -16.55
C GLU A 82 -5.32 -19.62 -16.67
N GLU A 83 -4.24 -19.45 -15.90
CA GLU A 83 -3.09 -20.37 -15.80
C GLU A 83 -3.23 -21.40 -14.66
N GLY A 84 -4.31 -21.34 -13.89
CA GLY A 84 -4.58 -22.26 -12.77
C GLY A 84 -3.97 -21.85 -11.44
N ILE A 85 -3.47 -20.62 -11.29
CA ILE A 85 -3.05 -20.05 -10.01
C ILE A 85 -4.25 -19.32 -9.39
N ASP A 86 -4.74 -19.78 -8.23
CA ASP A 86 -5.78 -19.09 -7.45
C ASP A 86 -5.17 -17.82 -6.82
N ALA A 87 -5.27 -16.70 -7.53
CA ALA A 87 -4.79 -15.39 -7.11
C ALA A 87 -5.98 -14.50 -6.76
N ARG A 88 -6.09 -14.11 -5.49
CA ARG A 88 -7.19 -13.28 -4.96
C ARG A 88 -6.68 -11.92 -4.54
N ILE A 89 -7.57 -10.95 -4.45
CA ILE A 89 -7.24 -9.55 -4.17
C ILE A 89 -7.99 -9.10 -2.93
N VAL A 90 -7.27 -8.49 -1.99
CA VAL A 90 -7.85 -7.66 -0.92
C VAL A 90 -7.26 -6.27 -1.07
N THR A 91 -8.15 -5.29 -1.26
CA THR A 91 -7.78 -3.88 -1.34
C THR A 91 -7.97 -3.23 0.02
N ILE A 92 -6.96 -2.52 0.50
CA ILE A 92 -7.01 -1.82 1.78
C ILE A 92 -7.72 -0.48 1.60
N SER A 93 -8.60 -0.12 2.54
CA SER A 93 -9.52 1.01 2.43
C SER A 93 -9.76 1.74 3.77
N ASP A 94 -8.68 1.86 4.55
CA ASP A 94 -8.68 2.35 5.92
C ASP A 94 -8.82 3.87 6.07
N ASP A 95 -8.61 4.67 5.02
CA ASP A 95 -8.58 6.13 5.10
C ASP A 95 -9.98 6.76 5.26
N VAL A 96 -10.31 7.16 6.49
CA VAL A 96 -11.63 7.73 6.85
C VAL A 96 -11.89 9.09 6.20
N ALA A 97 -10.86 9.78 5.71
CA ALA A 97 -11.01 11.07 5.05
C ALA A 97 -11.51 10.95 3.60
N SER A 98 -11.41 9.77 3.00
CA SER A 98 -11.57 9.59 1.55
C SER A 98 -12.96 9.10 1.11
N GLY A 99 -13.84 8.79 2.05
CA GLY A 99 -15.16 8.24 1.76
C GLY A 99 -16.04 8.09 2.98
N LYS A 100 -17.33 7.85 2.77
CA LYS A 100 -18.32 7.68 3.84
C LYS A 100 -18.24 6.29 4.48
N PRO A 101 -18.64 6.12 5.76
CA PRO A 101 -18.58 4.83 6.45
C PRO A 101 -19.35 3.70 5.74
N ASP A 102 -20.49 4.00 5.13
CA ASP A 102 -21.32 3.04 4.40
C ASP A 102 -20.71 2.57 3.07
N LYS A 103 -19.62 3.24 2.65
CA LYS A 103 -18.85 2.97 1.44
C LYS A 103 -17.37 2.79 1.78
N HIS A 104 -17.08 2.18 2.94
CA HIS A 104 -15.71 2.03 3.42
C HIS A 104 -14.79 1.37 2.38
N HIS A 105 -15.22 0.31 1.68
CA HIS A 105 -14.42 -0.34 0.62
C HIS A 105 -14.17 0.51 -0.64
N GLU A 106 -14.76 1.71 -0.75
CA GLU A 106 -14.47 2.68 -1.81
C GLU A 106 -13.39 3.71 -1.40
N ARG A 107 -12.93 3.67 -0.14
CA ARG A 107 -11.90 4.57 0.41
C ARG A 107 -10.52 4.22 -0.08
N ARG A 108 -9.60 5.20 -0.03
CA ARG A 108 -8.15 5.01 -0.21
C ARG A 108 -7.60 4.07 0.87
N GLY A 109 -6.56 3.32 0.53
CA GLY A 109 -5.73 2.58 1.50
C GLY A 109 -4.45 3.35 1.79
N ILE A 110 -4.09 3.50 3.07
CA ILE A 110 -2.90 4.24 3.52
C ILE A 110 -2.08 3.40 4.51
N ALA A 111 -1.75 3.92 5.70
CA ALA A 111 -0.90 3.24 6.68
C ALA A 111 -1.49 1.92 7.25
N GLY A 112 -2.79 1.68 7.08
CA GLY A 112 -3.44 0.40 7.39
C GLY A 112 -2.91 -0.78 6.58
N ASP A 113 -2.26 -0.51 5.43
CA ASP A 113 -1.59 -1.53 4.60
C ASP A 113 -0.68 -2.44 5.43
N LEU A 114 0.08 -1.87 6.39
CA LEU A 114 0.98 -2.65 7.24
C LEU A 114 0.22 -3.62 8.14
N ILE A 115 -0.94 -3.22 8.70
CA ILE A 115 -1.73 -4.09 9.59
C ILE A 115 -2.29 -5.25 8.79
N VAL A 116 -2.91 -4.98 7.64
CA VAL A 116 -3.53 -6.01 6.80
C VAL A 116 -2.46 -6.98 6.27
N ALA A 117 -1.32 -6.46 5.79
CA ALA A 117 -0.21 -7.30 5.37
C ALA A 117 0.36 -8.14 6.52
N LYS A 118 0.49 -7.58 7.72
CA LYS A 118 0.98 -8.30 8.90
C LYS A 118 0.02 -9.42 9.34
N VAL A 119 -1.29 -9.16 9.31
CA VAL A 119 -2.32 -10.15 9.65
C VAL A 119 -2.34 -11.28 8.62
N ALA A 120 -2.38 -10.94 7.33
CA ALA A 120 -2.39 -11.94 6.25
C ALA A 120 -1.10 -12.79 6.25
N GLY A 121 0.06 -12.15 6.38
CA GLY A 121 1.35 -12.83 6.44
C GLY A 121 1.49 -13.74 7.66
N ALA A 122 1.00 -13.32 8.82
CA ALA A 122 0.97 -14.16 10.02
C ALA A 122 0.01 -15.34 9.88
N ALA A 123 -1.16 -15.15 9.26
CA ALA A 123 -2.13 -16.21 9.02
C ALA A 123 -1.57 -17.26 8.04
N ALA A 124 -0.94 -16.81 6.95
CA ALA A 124 -0.23 -17.68 6.02
C ALA A 124 0.86 -18.49 6.75
N ALA A 125 1.71 -17.83 7.55
CA ALA A 125 2.78 -18.49 8.31
C ALA A 125 2.25 -19.44 9.40
N ARG A 126 1.01 -19.22 9.90
CA ARG A 126 0.30 -20.12 10.82
C ARG A 126 -0.20 -21.39 10.13
N GLY A 127 -0.17 -21.43 8.80
CA GLY A 127 -0.61 -22.55 7.96
C GLY A 127 -2.07 -22.47 7.55
N ASP A 128 -2.71 -21.30 7.68
CA ASP A 128 -4.09 -21.08 7.27
C ASP A 128 -4.20 -21.19 5.73
N ASN A 129 -5.34 -21.70 5.24
CA ASN A 129 -5.57 -21.81 3.80
C ASN A 129 -5.99 -20.45 3.19
N LEU A 130 -6.02 -20.35 1.85
CA LEU A 130 -6.27 -19.09 1.16
C LEU A 130 -7.61 -18.43 1.53
N ASP A 131 -8.68 -19.22 1.73
CA ASP A 131 -9.99 -18.69 2.14
C ASP A 131 -9.91 -18.02 3.52
N GLN A 132 -9.17 -18.63 4.45
CA GLN A 132 -8.98 -18.12 5.80
C GLN A 132 -8.10 -16.87 5.81
N VAL A 133 -6.99 -16.88 5.05
CA VAL A 133 -6.08 -15.73 4.94
C VAL A 133 -6.80 -14.53 4.31
N GLU A 134 -7.58 -14.74 3.25
CA GLU A 134 -8.41 -13.70 2.63
C GLU A 134 -9.45 -13.14 3.61
N ALA A 135 -10.17 -14.00 4.34
CA ALA A 135 -11.17 -13.58 5.31
C ALA A 135 -10.56 -12.75 6.46
N LEU A 136 -9.38 -13.14 6.96
CA LEU A 136 -8.66 -12.40 8.00
C LEU A 136 -8.14 -11.06 7.49
N ALA A 137 -7.67 -11.00 6.25
CA ALA A 137 -7.25 -9.75 5.62
C ALA A 137 -8.42 -8.76 5.51
N TRP A 138 -9.57 -9.18 4.94
CA TRP A 138 -10.77 -8.34 4.88
C TRP A 138 -11.25 -7.91 6.26
N ARG A 139 -11.31 -8.83 7.23
CA ARG A 139 -11.70 -8.52 8.61
C ARG A 139 -10.79 -7.48 9.24
N SER A 140 -9.48 -7.56 8.99
CA SER A 140 -8.53 -6.56 9.49
C SER A 140 -8.70 -5.19 8.82
N ASP A 141 -9.02 -5.12 7.52
CA ASP A 141 -9.35 -3.86 6.83
C ASP A 141 -10.64 -3.25 7.38
N ASP A 142 -11.69 -4.07 7.53
CA ASP A 142 -13.00 -3.67 8.06
C ASP A 142 -12.90 -3.03 9.46
N LEU A 143 -11.91 -3.43 10.24
CA LEU A 143 -11.64 -2.98 11.60
C LEU A 143 -10.50 -1.96 11.71
N THR A 144 -9.94 -1.49 10.59
CA THR A 144 -8.84 -0.51 10.57
C THR A 144 -9.32 0.87 10.09
N ARG A 145 -8.93 1.91 10.83
CA ARG A 145 -9.24 3.31 10.50
C ARG A 145 -7.98 4.14 10.56
N SER A 146 -7.75 4.95 9.53
CA SER A 146 -6.60 5.85 9.45
C SER A 146 -7.01 7.27 9.10
N LEU A 147 -6.26 8.23 9.64
CA LEU A 147 -6.39 9.64 9.32
C LEU A 147 -5.01 10.31 9.32
N GLY A 148 -4.73 11.11 8.29
CA GLY A 148 -3.46 11.83 8.13
C GLY A 148 -3.59 13.33 8.19
N ILE A 149 -2.48 14.00 8.46
CA ILE A 149 -2.27 15.43 8.22
C ILE A 149 -0.97 15.68 7.45
N ALA A 150 -0.94 16.76 6.66
CA ALA A 150 0.24 17.19 5.92
C ALA A 150 0.52 18.68 6.11
N PHE A 151 1.80 19.03 6.23
CA PHE A 151 2.35 20.39 6.35
C PHE A 151 3.04 20.85 5.06
N SER A 152 3.36 19.94 4.16
CA SER A 152 3.90 20.22 2.83
C SER A 152 3.55 19.06 1.88
N GLY A 153 3.59 19.31 0.56
CA GLY A 153 3.54 18.22 -0.42
C GLY A 153 4.89 17.55 -0.65
N PRO A 154 4.90 16.35 -1.24
CA PRO A 154 6.11 15.64 -1.61
C PRO A 154 6.75 16.23 -2.87
N THR A 155 8.08 16.13 -2.96
CA THR A 155 8.91 16.52 -4.10
C THR A 155 9.30 15.28 -4.88
N LEU A 156 8.88 15.20 -6.14
CA LEU A 156 9.31 14.09 -7.01
C LEU A 156 10.83 14.13 -7.24
N PRO A 157 11.52 12.97 -7.35
CA PRO A 157 12.94 12.94 -7.64
C PRO A 157 13.31 13.72 -8.91
N GLY A 158 14.13 14.77 -8.74
CA GLY A 158 14.56 15.66 -9.83
C GLY A 158 13.64 16.85 -10.11
N ALA A 159 12.49 16.95 -9.43
CA ALA A 159 11.66 18.16 -9.45
C ALA A 159 12.30 19.28 -8.60
N THR A 160 11.99 20.52 -8.95
CA THR A 160 12.44 21.72 -8.20
C THR A 160 11.40 22.24 -7.22
N GLU A 161 10.15 21.79 -7.35
CA GLU A 161 8.98 22.22 -6.57
C GLU A 161 8.16 20.99 -6.16
N PRO A 162 7.41 21.04 -5.06
CA PRO A 162 6.55 19.94 -4.61
C PRO A 162 5.35 19.73 -5.54
N LEU A 163 4.73 18.55 -5.50
CA LEU A 163 3.53 18.22 -6.28
C LEU A 163 2.33 19.13 -5.97
N PHE A 164 2.26 19.59 -4.72
CA PHE A 164 1.29 20.58 -4.24
C PHE A 164 1.89 21.33 -3.05
N GLU A 165 1.34 22.50 -2.74
CA GLU A 165 1.78 23.32 -1.62
C GLU A 165 0.72 23.34 -0.51
N VAL A 166 1.18 23.37 0.73
CA VAL A 166 0.38 23.70 1.91
C VAL A 166 0.85 25.06 2.37
N ALA A 167 -0.08 25.97 2.67
CA ALA A 167 0.28 27.34 3.01
C ALA A 167 1.07 27.40 4.32
N ASP A 168 2.09 28.26 4.37
CA ASP A 168 2.89 28.48 5.57
C ASP A 168 2.00 28.77 6.80
N GLY A 169 2.28 28.09 7.91
CA GLY A 169 1.50 28.22 9.14
C GLY A 169 0.15 27.50 9.11
N THR A 170 -0.07 26.58 8.16
CA THR A 170 -1.26 25.73 8.07
C THR A 170 -0.92 24.25 7.95
N TYR A 171 -1.93 23.39 8.06
CA TYR A 171 -1.85 21.98 7.68
C TYR A 171 -3.16 21.52 7.03
N GLU A 172 -3.05 20.51 6.17
CA GLU A 172 -4.20 19.86 5.52
C GLU A 172 -4.56 18.58 6.27
N LEU A 173 -5.84 18.44 6.63
CA LEU A 173 -6.39 17.23 7.24
C LEU A 173 -6.94 16.28 6.18
N GLY A 174 -6.56 15.01 6.26
CA GLY A 174 -7.08 13.95 5.37
C GLY A 174 -6.50 13.98 3.96
N LEU A 175 -5.37 14.65 3.77
CA LEU A 175 -4.66 14.67 2.49
C LEU A 175 -4.11 13.26 2.18
N GLY A 176 -4.26 12.81 0.93
CA GLY A 176 -3.85 11.47 0.51
C GLY A 176 -2.34 11.35 0.27
N ILE A 177 -1.83 10.11 0.23
CA ILE A 177 -0.39 9.83 0.08
C ILE A 177 0.18 10.16 -1.31
N HIS A 178 -0.65 10.54 -2.27
CA HIS A 178 -0.22 11.02 -3.59
C HIS A 178 -0.63 12.48 -3.85
N GLY A 179 -1.07 13.20 -2.81
CA GLY A 179 -1.52 14.59 -2.93
C GLY A 179 -2.99 14.77 -3.28
N GLU A 180 -3.79 13.72 -3.16
CA GLU A 180 -5.23 13.82 -3.34
C GLU A 180 -5.84 14.78 -2.28
N PRO A 181 -6.81 15.63 -2.66
CA PRO A 181 -7.35 16.65 -1.77
C PRO A 181 -7.78 16.12 -0.40
N GLY A 182 -7.46 16.89 0.63
CA GLY A 182 -7.88 16.61 2.00
C GLY A 182 -9.33 17.04 2.28
N LEU A 183 -9.77 16.80 3.52
CA LEU A 183 -11.05 17.24 4.06
C LEU A 183 -11.11 18.75 4.25
N SER A 184 -10.03 19.34 4.77
CA SER A 184 -10.02 20.75 5.18
C SER A 184 -8.62 21.24 5.55
N SER A 185 -8.42 22.55 5.37
CA SER A 185 -7.23 23.29 5.80
C SER A 185 -7.42 23.90 7.18
N HIS A 186 -6.39 23.86 8.03
CA HIS A 186 -6.41 24.38 9.39
C HIS A 186 -5.17 25.22 9.69
N GLN A 187 -5.28 26.18 10.60
CA GLN A 187 -4.10 26.88 11.14
C GLN A 187 -3.23 25.90 11.93
N LEU A 188 -1.91 26.10 11.91
CA LEU A 188 -0.98 25.30 12.68
C LEU A 188 -1.28 25.42 14.18
N VAL A 189 -1.33 24.26 14.84
CA VAL A 189 -1.62 24.12 16.27
C VAL A 189 -0.57 23.23 16.94
N GLY A 190 -0.60 23.14 18.26
CA GLY A 190 0.29 22.26 19.01
C GLY A 190 0.00 20.76 18.77
N ALA A 191 0.97 19.91 19.08
CA ALA A 191 0.88 18.46 18.90
C ALA A 191 -0.35 17.84 19.58
N THR A 192 -0.73 18.31 20.77
CA THR A 192 -1.91 17.82 21.49
C THR A 192 -3.21 18.05 20.74
N GLU A 193 -3.37 19.20 20.09
CA GLU A 193 -4.55 19.48 19.29
C GLU A 193 -4.57 18.65 17.99
N VAL A 194 -3.39 18.39 17.40
CA VAL A 194 -3.26 17.43 16.31
C VAL A 194 -3.68 16.03 16.76
N ALA A 195 -3.18 15.55 17.89
CA ALA A 195 -3.53 14.25 18.46
C ALA A 195 -5.04 14.13 18.69
N GLN A 196 -5.66 15.16 19.28
CA GLN A 196 -7.11 15.19 19.49
C GLN A 196 -7.90 15.05 18.20
N ARG A 197 -7.47 15.71 17.12
CA ARG A 197 -8.14 15.63 15.80
C ARG A 197 -7.98 14.25 15.18
N LEU A 198 -6.76 13.71 15.21
CA LEU A 198 -6.48 12.38 14.68
C LEU A 198 -7.27 11.30 15.42
N VAL A 199 -7.20 11.29 16.75
CA VAL A 199 -7.91 10.33 17.61
C VAL A 199 -9.42 10.45 17.45
N SER A 200 -9.97 11.67 17.51
CA SER A 200 -11.41 11.88 17.32
C SER A 200 -11.89 11.41 15.94
N GLY A 201 -11.07 11.61 14.91
CA GLY A 201 -11.40 11.20 13.55
C GLY A 201 -11.46 9.68 13.37
N VAL A 202 -10.45 8.95 13.85
CA VAL A 202 -10.44 7.47 13.75
C VAL A 202 -11.46 6.81 14.68
N LEU A 203 -11.72 7.38 15.86
CA LEU A 203 -12.71 6.85 16.81
C LEU A 203 -14.16 7.23 16.46
N ALA A 204 -14.39 8.16 15.53
CA ALA A 204 -15.74 8.46 15.04
C ALA A 204 -16.43 7.24 14.40
N GLU A 205 -15.64 6.25 13.98
CA GLU A 205 -16.08 5.01 13.36
C GLU A 205 -15.70 3.77 14.19
N GLU A 206 -15.53 3.94 15.51
CA GLU A 206 -15.29 2.82 16.42
C GLU A 206 -16.44 1.79 16.32
N PRO A 207 -16.14 0.49 16.10
CA PRO A 207 -17.15 -0.55 16.06
C PRO A 207 -17.75 -0.78 17.45
N GLU A 208 -18.92 -1.43 17.52
CA GLU A 208 -19.56 -1.71 18.80
C GLU A 208 -18.65 -2.59 19.70
N ARG A 209 -18.44 -2.14 20.94
CA ARG A 209 -17.78 -2.96 21.97
C ARG A 209 -18.78 -3.93 22.58
N GLY A 210 -18.36 -5.18 22.82
CA GLY A 210 -19.21 -6.14 23.52
C GLY A 210 -18.94 -7.58 23.13
N LYS A 211 -19.85 -8.47 23.52
CA LYS A 211 -19.71 -9.93 23.37
C LYS A 211 -19.45 -10.37 21.93
N ASP A 212 -20.05 -9.68 20.96
CA ASP A 212 -19.94 -10.00 19.53
C ASP A 212 -19.07 -8.97 18.78
N GLY A 213 -18.42 -8.05 19.51
CA GLY A 213 -17.54 -7.01 18.98
C GLY A 213 -16.14 -7.10 19.59
N TYR A 214 -15.38 -6.02 19.54
CA TYR A 214 -14.04 -6.00 20.14
C TYR A 214 -14.06 -5.57 21.61
N HIS A 215 -13.00 -5.91 22.36
CA HIS A 215 -12.92 -5.71 23.81
C HIS A 215 -12.02 -4.54 24.22
N GLY A 216 -11.98 -3.48 23.40
CA GLY A 216 -11.19 -2.28 23.70
C GLY A 216 -9.69 -2.43 23.44
N ARG A 217 -9.23 -3.51 22.81
CA ARG A 217 -7.82 -3.71 22.46
C ARG A 217 -7.55 -3.20 21.06
N VAL A 218 -6.46 -2.47 20.86
CA VAL A 218 -6.18 -1.81 19.57
C VAL A 218 -4.72 -1.94 19.17
N ALA A 219 -4.46 -2.19 17.89
CA ALA A 219 -3.17 -1.92 17.28
C ALA A 219 -3.11 -0.46 16.86
N VAL A 220 -1.98 0.20 17.08
CA VAL A 220 -1.78 1.62 16.77
C VAL A 220 -0.53 1.80 15.94
N ILE A 221 -0.64 2.55 14.85
CA ILE A 221 0.49 3.05 14.06
C ILE A 221 0.45 4.57 14.08
N VAL A 222 1.50 5.21 14.59
CA VAL A 222 1.79 6.62 14.36
C VAL A 222 2.83 6.68 13.25
N ASN A 223 2.37 6.97 12.04
CA ASN A 223 3.13 6.87 10.81
C ASN A 223 3.66 8.24 10.37
N GLY A 224 4.98 8.34 10.16
CA GLY A 224 5.59 9.49 9.49
C GLY A 224 5.41 9.41 7.97
N LEU A 225 5.05 10.53 7.34
CA LEU A 225 4.89 10.61 5.88
C LEU A 225 6.19 10.93 5.13
N GLY A 226 7.32 11.10 5.83
CA GLY A 226 8.65 11.22 5.24
C GLY A 226 9.57 12.24 5.90
N ALA A 227 9.10 13.48 6.13
CA ALA A 227 9.96 14.52 6.70
C ALA A 227 9.80 14.75 8.21
N ALA A 228 8.75 14.20 8.83
CA ALA A 228 8.56 14.24 10.29
C ALA A 228 9.67 13.47 11.02
N LYS A 229 10.26 14.06 12.07
CA LYS A 229 11.32 13.43 12.84
C LYS A 229 10.77 12.52 13.93
N TYR A 230 11.54 11.49 14.29
CA TYR A 230 11.13 10.52 15.30
C TYR A 230 10.79 11.18 16.63
N GLU A 231 11.53 12.20 17.06
CA GLU A 231 11.22 12.96 18.27
C GLU A 231 9.81 13.58 18.22
N GLU A 232 9.40 14.08 17.04
CA GLU A 232 8.06 14.65 16.82
C GLU A 232 6.99 13.56 16.83
N LEU A 233 7.27 12.40 16.20
CA LEU A 233 6.37 11.24 16.22
C LEU A 233 6.16 10.73 17.66
N PHE A 234 7.21 10.67 18.49
CA PHE A 234 7.10 10.22 19.88
C PHE A 234 6.39 11.23 20.78
N VAL A 235 6.57 12.54 20.56
CA VAL A 235 5.77 13.58 21.23
C VAL A 235 4.29 13.39 20.91
N LEU A 236 3.96 13.23 19.63
CA LEU A 236 2.59 13.01 19.19
C LEU A 236 2.01 11.70 19.73
N TYR A 237 2.79 10.62 19.72
CA TYR A 237 2.38 9.32 20.27
C TYR A 237 2.05 9.42 21.77
N GLY A 238 2.79 10.21 22.54
CA GLY A 238 2.49 10.43 23.96
C GLY A 238 1.07 10.96 24.19
N ASP A 239 0.69 12.00 23.43
CA ASP A 239 -0.65 12.58 23.50
C ASP A 239 -1.73 11.61 22.96
N ILE A 240 -1.45 10.90 21.87
CA ILE A 240 -2.36 9.88 21.31
C ILE A 240 -2.60 8.75 22.30
N ALA A 241 -1.55 8.24 22.94
CA ALA A 241 -1.66 7.14 23.88
C ALA A 241 -2.54 7.51 25.08
N GLU A 242 -2.34 8.71 25.64
CA GLU A 242 -3.18 9.21 26.74
C GLU A 242 -4.65 9.33 26.33
N LEU A 243 -4.94 9.87 25.13
CA LEU A 243 -6.30 10.01 24.63
C LEU A 243 -6.99 8.66 24.38
N LEU A 244 -6.27 7.68 23.83
CA LEU A 244 -6.80 6.32 23.61
C LEU A 244 -7.07 5.61 24.95
N GLU A 245 -6.18 5.74 25.93
CA GLU A 245 -6.38 5.20 27.29
C GLU A 245 -7.60 5.83 27.98
N GLN A 246 -7.77 7.15 27.85
CA GLN A 246 -8.95 7.87 28.36
C GLN A 246 -10.25 7.40 27.68
N ALA A 247 -10.19 7.00 26.40
CA ALA A 247 -11.30 6.36 25.68
C ALA A 247 -11.51 4.88 26.09
N GLY A 248 -10.78 4.38 27.08
CA GLY A 248 -10.88 3.01 27.59
C GLY A 248 -10.29 1.97 26.64
N LEU A 249 -9.32 2.36 25.81
CA LEU A 249 -8.62 1.47 24.89
C LEU A 249 -7.28 1.01 25.47
N THR A 250 -6.91 -0.23 25.20
CA THR A 250 -5.59 -0.78 25.54
C THR A 250 -4.78 -0.96 24.26
N ILE A 251 -3.66 -0.25 24.17
CA ILE A 251 -2.77 -0.31 23.00
C ILE A 251 -1.95 -1.59 23.06
N VAL A 252 -1.95 -2.35 21.97
CA VAL A 252 -1.24 -3.62 21.81
C VAL A 252 -0.13 -3.46 20.80
N ALA A 253 1.11 -3.50 21.29
CA ALA A 253 2.35 -3.48 20.49
C ALA A 253 2.33 -2.36 19.41
N PRO A 254 2.43 -1.09 19.84
CA PRO A 254 2.35 0.06 18.95
C PRO A 254 3.52 0.12 17.97
N VAL A 255 3.32 0.81 16.85
CA VAL A 255 4.36 1.17 15.88
C VAL A 255 4.42 2.70 15.80
N VAL A 256 5.60 3.27 16.04
CA VAL A 256 5.86 4.70 15.89
C VAL A 256 7.06 4.81 14.97
N ASP A 257 6.80 4.93 13.67
CA ASP A 257 7.80 4.74 12.62
C ASP A 257 7.31 5.32 11.28
N GLU A 258 8.13 5.21 10.25
CA GLU A 258 7.75 5.38 8.86
C GLU A 258 7.29 4.01 8.31
N ALA A 259 5.98 3.78 8.24
CA ALA A 259 5.39 2.55 7.72
C ALA A 259 5.00 2.71 6.24
N VAL A 260 4.27 3.78 5.91
CA VAL A 260 3.84 4.12 4.56
C VAL A 260 4.10 5.60 4.35
N THR A 261 5.22 5.91 3.70
CA THR A 261 5.65 7.30 3.48
C THR A 261 4.99 7.90 2.23
N SER A 262 5.26 9.15 1.97
CA SER A 262 5.05 9.78 0.66
C SER A 262 6.26 10.68 0.40
N LEU A 263 7.35 10.05 -0.05
CA LEU A 263 8.64 10.68 -0.28
C LEU A 263 9.08 11.54 0.92
N ASP A 264 9.25 12.85 0.72
CA ASP A 264 9.67 13.85 1.70
C ASP A 264 8.50 14.67 2.25
N MET A 265 7.25 14.21 2.11
CA MET A 265 6.09 14.90 2.67
C MET A 265 6.26 15.10 4.18
N ALA A 266 6.21 16.36 4.62
CA ALA A 266 6.11 16.68 6.03
C ALA A 266 4.69 16.39 6.50
N GLY A 267 4.50 15.33 7.26
CA GLY A 267 3.19 14.94 7.72
C GLY A 267 3.22 13.68 8.57
N VAL A 268 2.07 13.39 9.18
CA VAL A 268 1.88 12.26 10.08
C VAL A 268 0.50 11.66 9.88
N SER A 269 0.33 10.39 10.19
CA SER A 269 -0.97 9.74 10.24
C SER A 269 -1.12 8.84 11.45
N LEU A 270 -2.35 8.69 11.92
CA LEU A 270 -2.73 7.75 12.95
C LEU A 270 -3.58 6.65 12.31
N THR A 271 -3.17 5.40 12.53
CA THR A 271 -3.95 4.20 12.22
C THR A 271 -4.34 3.50 13.51
N VAL A 272 -5.60 3.10 13.62
CA VAL A 272 -6.13 2.28 14.72
C VAL A 272 -6.84 1.06 14.12
N CYS A 273 -6.40 -0.14 14.50
CA CYS A 273 -7.13 -1.38 14.22
C CYS A 273 -7.76 -1.91 15.50
N PHE A 274 -9.07 -2.14 15.49
CA PHE A 274 -9.83 -2.65 16.62
C PHE A 274 -9.70 -4.17 16.70
N LEU A 275 -8.88 -4.65 17.63
CA LEU A 275 -8.47 -6.05 17.70
C LEU A 275 -9.50 -6.88 18.47
N ASP A 276 -9.99 -7.93 17.82
CA ASP A 276 -10.46 -9.12 18.52
C ASP A 276 -9.29 -10.05 18.89
N GLU A 277 -9.60 -11.15 19.59
CA GLU A 277 -8.61 -12.09 20.12
C GLU A 277 -7.73 -12.68 19.00
N GLU A 278 -8.30 -13.03 17.85
CA GLU A 278 -7.57 -13.66 16.76
C GLU A 278 -6.69 -12.65 16.00
N LEU A 279 -7.21 -11.45 15.72
CA LEU A 279 -6.42 -10.40 15.09
C LEU A 279 -5.27 -9.94 15.98
N GLU A 280 -5.45 -9.93 17.30
CA GLU A 280 -4.37 -9.64 18.23
C GLU A 280 -3.25 -10.68 18.19
N GLU A 281 -3.60 -11.98 18.18
CA GLU A 281 -2.62 -13.05 18.03
C GLU A 281 -1.80 -12.87 16.75
N LEU A 282 -2.46 -12.56 15.63
CA LEU A 282 -1.81 -12.35 14.33
C LEU A 282 -0.96 -11.06 14.29
N TRP A 283 -1.44 -9.97 14.90
CA TRP A 283 -0.70 -8.71 15.02
C TRP A 283 0.57 -8.86 15.86
N THR A 284 0.50 -9.68 16.91
CA THR A 284 1.62 -9.92 17.84
C THR A 284 2.53 -11.08 17.42
N ALA A 285 2.11 -11.89 16.44
CA ALA A 285 2.89 -12.99 15.90
C ALA A 285 4.25 -12.54 15.35
N PRO A 286 5.28 -13.40 15.39
CA PRO A 286 6.62 -13.07 14.90
C PRO A 286 6.65 -12.60 13.44
N ALA A 287 7.49 -11.60 13.17
CA ALA A 287 7.79 -11.14 11.82
C ALA A 287 9.23 -10.62 11.76
N TYR A 288 9.88 -10.81 10.60
CA TYR A 288 11.23 -10.35 10.38
C TYR A 288 11.41 -9.92 8.92
N THR A 289 11.40 -8.62 8.69
CA THR A 289 11.60 -8.00 7.38
C THR A 289 12.61 -6.86 7.51
N PRO A 290 13.13 -6.30 6.40
CA PRO A 290 14.07 -5.19 6.46
C PRO A 290 13.56 -3.96 7.23
N ALA A 291 12.24 -3.73 7.22
CA ALA A 291 11.63 -2.54 7.81
C ALA A 291 10.62 -2.82 8.93
N PHE A 292 10.36 -4.09 9.27
CA PHE A 292 9.48 -4.44 10.38
C PHE A 292 9.99 -5.68 11.08
N THR A 293 10.13 -5.60 12.40
CA THR A 293 10.48 -6.75 13.23
C THR A 293 9.55 -6.85 14.42
N ARG A 294 9.15 -8.08 14.74
CA ARG A 294 8.30 -8.37 15.88
C ARG A 294 8.58 -9.78 16.38
N GLY A 295 8.65 -9.94 17.69
CA GLY A 295 8.91 -11.23 18.32
C GLY A 295 10.27 -11.83 17.89
N GLN A 296 10.35 -13.15 17.88
CA GLN A 296 11.54 -13.90 17.46
C GLN A 296 11.15 -14.84 16.32
N VAL A 297 11.89 -14.77 15.21
CA VAL A 297 11.75 -15.71 14.09
C VAL A 297 12.86 -16.74 14.19
N ASP A 298 12.52 -18.03 14.09
CA ASP A 298 13.52 -19.10 14.11
C ASP A 298 14.44 -18.97 12.90
N GLY A 299 15.75 -18.81 13.15
CA GLY A 299 16.78 -18.67 12.12
C GLY A 299 16.88 -19.86 11.17
N ALA A 300 16.39 -21.04 11.55
CA ALA A 300 16.29 -22.19 10.65
C ALA A 300 15.34 -21.91 9.46
N SER A 301 14.26 -21.14 9.67
CA SER A 301 13.29 -20.78 8.63
C SER A 301 13.86 -19.84 7.56
N LEU A 302 14.96 -19.13 7.87
CA LEU A 302 15.66 -18.22 6.95
C LEU A 302 16.68 -18.92 6.03
N SER A 303 16.96 -20.21 6.26
CA SER A 303 18.07 -20.96 5.63
C SER A 303 17.65 -21.91 4.49
N GLY A 304 16.42 -21.78 3.99
CA GLY A 304 15.89 -22.66 2.94
C GLY A 304 16.64 -22.60 1.61
N ALA A 305 16.57 -23.70 0.84
CA ALA A 305 17.13 -23.74 -0.51
C ALA A 305 16.40 -22.73 -1.43
N ARG A 306 17.17 -21.92 -2.17
CA ARG A 306 16.61 -20.95 -3.12
C ARG A 306 15.92 -21.70 -4.27
N ARG A 307 14.62 -21.51 -4.43
CA ARG A 307 13.88 -21.97 -5.61
C ARG A 307 14.24 -21.08 -6.80
N GLU A 308 14.78 -21.66 -7.86
CA GLU A 308 14.87 -20.99 -9.16
C GLU A 308 13.57 -21.22 -9.93
N VAL A 309 12.80 -20.15 -10.13
CA VAL A 309 11.66 -20.17 -11.04
C VAL A 309 12.21 -19.89 -12.43
N LYS A 310 12.09 -20.87 -13.34
CA LYS A 310 12.51 -20.68 -14.74
C LYS A 310 11.57 -19.68 -15.39
N ASP A 311 12.13 -18.61 -15.95
CA ASP A 311 11.37 -17.74 -16.85
C ASP A 311 10.70 -18.59 -17.95
N ALA A 312 9.47 -18.21 -18.30
CA ALA A 312 8.81 -18.77 -19.47
C ALA A 312 9.76 -18.59 -20.66
N ALA A 313 10.13 -19.70 -21.31
CA ALA A 313 11.06 -19.68 -22.44
C ALA A 313 10.59 -18.61 -23.43
N ALA A 314 11.44 -17.60 -23.67
CA ALA A 314 11.15 -16.55 -24.64
C ALA A 314 10.72 -17.24 -25.94
N ALA A 315 9.48 -17.00 -26.37
CA ALA A 315 8.98 -17.59 -27.60
C ALA A 315 9.95 -17.22 -28.73
N GLN A 316 10.45 -18.23 -29.46
CA GLN A 316 11.29 -17.96 -30.62
C GLN A 316 10.46 -17.19 -31.66
N ILE A 317 10.73 -15.89 -31.79
CA ILE A 317 10.08 -15.05 -32.79
C ILE A 317 10.71 -15.37 -34.15
N THR A 318 9.97 -16.10 -34.99
CA THR A 318 10.34 -16.31 -36.39
C THR A 318 9.76 -15.19 -37.27
N PRO A 319 10.51 -14.67 -38.26
CA PRO A 319 9.98 -13.68 -39.20
C PRO A 319 8.72 -14.19 -39.91
N GLY A 320 7.65 -13.38 -39.92
CA GLY A 320 6.43 -13.65 -40.68
C GLY A 320 6.61 -13.41 -42.18
N ALA A 321 5.52 -13.53 -42.96
CA ALA A 321 5.52 -13.21 -44.38
C ALA A 321 5.91 -11.75 -44.66
N GLU A 322 6.43 -11.43 -45.86
CA GLU A 322 6.87 -10.07 -46.22
C GLU A 322 5.79 -8.99 -45.99
N SER A 323 4.54 -9.30 -46.26
CA SER A 323 3.40 -8.41 -46.00
C SER A 323 3.21 -8.13 -44.51
N SER A 324 3.40 -9.13 -43.65
CA SER A 324 3.38 -8.98 -42.19
C SER A 324 4.54 -8.12 -41.70
N VAL A 325 5.73 -8.27 -42.28
CA VAL A 325 6.90 -7.44 -41.96
C VAL A 325 6.67 -5.98 -42.38
N ALA A 326 6.07 -5.74 -43.54
CA ALA A 326 5.73 -4.40 -44.01
C ALA A 326 4.70 -3.71 -43.09
N GLN A 327 3.68 -4.45 -42.64
CA GLN A 327 2.71 -3.96 -41.66
C GLN A 327 3.36 -3.66 -40.32
N ALA A 328 4.22 -4.56 -39.82
CA ALA A 328 4.94 -4.36 -38.56
C ALA A 328 5.77 -3.06 -38.58
N ARG A 329 6.50 -2.78 -39.66
CA ARG A 329 7.24 -1.51 -39.82
C ARG A 329 6.33 -0.29 -39.70
N ARG A 330 5.15 -0.34 -40.31
CA ARG A 330 4.19 0.78 -40.25
C ARG A 330 3.62 0.95 -38.84
N VAL A 331 3.36 -0.15 -38.13
CA VAL A 331 2.93 -0.11 -36.72
C VAL A 331 4.04 0.49 -35.85
N THR A 332 5.30 0.09 -36.04
CA THR A 332 6.44 0.68 -35.34
C THR A 332 6.54 2.18 -35.57
N GLU A 333 6.39 2.67 -36.80
CA GLU A 333 6.38 4.11 -37.09
C GLU A 333 5.26 4.86 -36.35
N LEU A 334 4.10 4.23 -36.18
CA LEU A 334 2.98 4.81 -35.43
C LEU A 334 3.25 4.82 -33.92
N LEU A 335 3.80 3.73 -33.37
CA LEU A 335 4.20 3.66 -31.96
C LEU A 335 5.29 4.70 -31.65
N ASP A 336 6.29 4.85 -32.52
CA ASP A 336 7.33 5.90 -32.40
C ASP A 336 6.74 7.31 -32.45
N LEU A 337 5.68 7.54 -33.24
CA LEU A 337 4.97 8.80 -33.26
C LEU A 337 4.24 9.04 -31.94
N VAL A 338 3.51 8.04 -31.43
CA VAL A 338 2.81 8.12 -30.14
C VAL A 338 3.81 8.40 -29.00
N ALA A 339 4.91 7.65 -28.93
CA ALA A 339 5.95 7.84 -27.92
C ALA A 339 6.53 9.26 -27.93
N ARG A 340 6.84 9.78 -29.12
CA ARG A 340 7.33 11.16 -29.27
C ARG A 340 6.27 12.19 -28.87
N THR A 341 5.01 11.99 -29.24
CA THR A 341 3.91 12.88 -28.87
C THR A 341 3.67 12.87 -27.36
N CYS A 342 3.63 11.71 -26.71
CA CYS A 342 3.50 11.60 -25.26
C CYS A 342 4.67 12.31 -24.56
N LYS A 343 5.91 12.09 -25.01
CA LYS A 343 7.09 12.75 -24.45
C LYS A 343 7.06 14.27 -24.59
N ALA A 344 6.61 14.78 -25.74
CA ALA A 344 6.49 16.21 -25.98
C ALA A 344 5.40 16.89 -25.12
N ASN A 345 4.42 16.13 -24.64
CA ASN A 345 3.27 16.65 -23.87
C ASN A 345 3.24 16.17 -22.42
N ALA A 346 4.32 15.54 -21.93
CA ALA A 346 4.34 14.90 -20.61
C ALA A 346 3.98 15.87 -19.48
N GLU A 347 4.56 17.08 -19.50
CA GLU A 347 4.29 18.09 -18.48
C GLU A 347 2.83 18.53 -18.46
N SER A 348 2.26 18.85 -19.63
CA SER A 348 0.85 19.26 -19.75
C SER A 348 -0.11 18.14 -19.35
N LEU A 349 0.21 16.88 -19.68
CA LEU A 349 -0.58 15.72 -19.25
C LEU A 349 -0.50 15.49 -17.73
N GLY A 350 0.66 15.73 -17.12
CA GLY A 350 0.82 15.70 -15.66
C GLY A 350 0.00 16.78 -14.97
N GLN A 351 0.03 18.02 -15.48
CA GLN A 351 -0.80 19.13 -14.97
C GLN A 351 -2.31 18.85 -15.08
N LEU A 352 -2.74 18.22 -16.17
CA LEU A 352 -4.15 17.79 -16.28
C LEU A 352 -4.47 16.67 -15.29
N GLY A 353 -3.53 15.75 -15.08
CA GLY A 353 -3.63 14.67 -14.11
C GLY A 353 -3.78 15.18 -12.67
N SER A 354 -3.05 16.23 -12.28
CA SER A 354 -3.10 16.76 -10.91
C SER A 354 -4.41 17.48 -10.58
N ILE A 355 -5.14 17.97 -11.59
CA ILE A 355 -6.47 18.57 -11.40
C ILE A 355 -7.51 17.50 -11.05
N ALA A 356 -7.38 16.29 -11.61
CA ALA A 356 -8.35 15.22 -11.43
C ALA A 356 -7.93 14.15 -10.40
N ARG A 357 -6.62 14.00 -10.16
CA ARG A 357 -6.03 12.89 -9.40
C ARG A 357 -4.60 13.20 -8.89
N ASP A 358 -3.65 12.28 -9.06
CA ASP A 358 -2.30 12.18 -8.46
C ASP A 358 -1.16 12.80 -9.30
N GLY A 359 -1.46 13.42 -10.44
CA GLY A 359 -0.47 14.17 -11.24
C GLY A 359 0.55 13.34 -12.02
N ASP A 360 0.51 12.02 -11.92
CA ASP A 360 1.47 11.11 -12.55
C ASP A 360 1.19 10.84 -14.05
N HIS A 361 0.04 11.27 -14.55
CA HIS A 361 -0.52 10.83 -15.83
C HIS A 361 0.44 11.03 -17.02
N GLY A 362 1.12 12.18 -17.07
CA GLY A 362 2.10 12.46 -18.11
C GLY A 362 3.27 11.49 -18.13
N GLN A 363 3.78 11.13 -16.96
CA GLN A 363 4.84 10.15 -16.81
C GLN A 363 4.34 8.74 -17.17
N GLY A 364 3.13 8.38 -16.73
CA GLY A 364 2.48 7.12 -17.10
C GLY A 364 2.35 6.95 -18.62
N MET A 365 1.91 7.99 -19.32
CA MET A 365 1.78 8.00 -20.80
C MET A 365 3.13 7.84 -21.50
N VAL A 366 4.19 8.52 -21.03
CA VAL A 366 5.54 8.39 -21.61
C VAL A 366 6.08 6.99 -21.44
N LEU A 367 5.94 6.41 -20.26
CA LEU A 367 6.45 5.08 -19.96
C LEU A 367 5.71 4.01 -20.78
N GLY A 368 4.38 4.06 -20.79
CA GLY A 368 3.55 3.14 -21.57
C GLY A 368 3.87 3.21 -23.06
N ALA A 369 3.97 4.43 -23.61
CA ALA A 369 4.26 4.60 -25.04
C ALA A 369 5.72 4.25 -25.42
N THR A 370 6.68 4.39 -24.50
CA THR A 370 8.09 4.03 -24.76
C THR A 370 8.32 2.51 -24.64
N ALA A 371 7.52 1.84 -23.81
CA ALA A 371 7.61 0.39 -23.63
C ALA A 371 6.97 -0.42 -24.78
N ALA A 372 5.99 0.16 -25.47
CA ALA A 372 5.24 -0.46 -26.57
C ALA A 372 6.03 -0.46 -27.90
#